data_AF-A0A7Z0WCE5-F1
#
_entry.id   AF-A0A7Z0WCE5-F1
#
_cell.length_a   1.000
_cell.length_b   1.000
_cell.length_c   1.000
_cell.angle_alpha   90.00
_cell.angle_beta   90.00
_cell.angle_gamma   90.00
#
_symmetry.space_group_name_H-M   'P 1'
#
loop_
_entity.id
_entity.type
_entity.pdbx_description
1 polymer ?
#
loop_
_entity_poly.entity_id
_entity_poly.type
_entity_poly.pdbx_seq_one_letter_code
_entity_poly.pdbx_strand_id
1 'polypeptide(L)'
;MIPARFIHLTTLPTTPSGKINRNALPQPHNNRPELHHTYTPPRTELEHTITTIWTELLNINNIGIHDNFFALGGHSLLAIRTTTRLQETTGM
;
A
#
# COMPACT_ATOMS: atom_id res chain seq x y z
N MET A 1 -4.59 0.12 17.68
CA MET A 1 -3.53 -0.29 16.73
C MET A 1 -4.12 -1.35 15.80
N ILE A 2 -4.18 -1.09 14.50
CA ILE A 2 -4.63 -2.05 13.48
C ILE A 2 -3.45 -2.26 12.51
N PRO A 3 -2.99 -3.50 12.26
CA PRO A 3 -1.92 -3.77 11.30
C PRO A 3 -2.33 -3.42 9.88
N ALA A 4 -1.43 -2.78 9.14
CA ALA A 4 -1.67 -2.41 7.74
C ALA A 4 -1.61 -3.59 6.77
N ARG A 5 -0.85 -4.65 7.08
CA ARG A 5 -0.69 -5.83 6.22
C ARG A 5 -0.63 -7.11 7.05
N PHE A 6 -1.20 -8.15 6.48
CA PHE A 6 -1.11 -9.53 6.98
C PHE A 6 -0.47 -10.38 5.89
N ILE A 7 0.54 -11.17 6.25
CA ILE A 7 1.21 -12.11 5.35
C ILE A 7 1.10 -13.49 5.98
N HIS A 8 0.51 -14.43 5.25
CA HIS A 8 0.45 -15.81 5.68
C HIS A 8 1.81 -16.48 5.51
N LEU A 9 2.31 -17.11 6.58
CA LEU A 9 3.54 -17.90 6.58
C LEU A 9 3.20 -19.30 7.07
N THR A 10 3.63 -20.32 6.32
CA THR A 10 3.49 -21.71 6.74
C THR A 10 4.35 -22.02 7.96
N THR A 11 5.52 -21.40 8.07
CA THR A 11 6.46 -21.57 9.17
C THR A 11 7.18 -20.26 9.48
N LEU A 12 7.38 -19.95 10.76
CA LEU A 12 8.19 -18.80 11.16
C LEU A 12 9.68 -19.10 10.95
N PRO A 13 10.45 -18.20 10.31
CA PRO A 13 11.89 -18.40 10.17
C PRO A 13 12.56 -18.30 11.53
N THR A 14 13.41 -19.27 11.86
CA THR A 14 14.16 -19.32 13.11
C THR A 14 15.66 -19.27 12.86
N THR A 15 16.43 -18.77 13.83
CA THR A 15 17.88 -18.88 13.88
C THR A 15 18.28 -20.32 14.26
N PRO A 16 19.56 -20.72 14.08
CA PRO A 16 20.05 -22.02 14.54
C PRO A 16 19.83 -22.27 16.05
N SER A 17 19.74 -21.21 16.85
CA SER A 17 19.43 -21.28 18.28
C SER A 17 17.93 -21.36 18.60
N GLY A 18 17.05 -21.48 17.59
CA GLY A 18 15.61 -21.60 17.76
C GLY A 18 14.85 -20.28 18.01
N LYS A 19 15.51 -19.11 17.95
CA LYS A 19 14.83 -17.81 18.10
C LYS A 19 14.23 -17.36 16.78
N ILE A 20 13.15 -16.59 16.79
CA ILE A 20 12.56 -16.02 15.56
C ILE A 20 13.59 -15.11 14.88
N ASN A 21 13.87 -15.38 13.60
CA ASN A 21 14.73 -14.56 12.77
C ASN A 21 13.90 -13.52 12.01
N ARG A 22 13.76 -12.32 12.60
CA ARG A 22 12.96 -11.22 12.02
C ARG A 22 13.52 -10.73 10.68
N ASN A 23 14.82 -10.83 10.45
CA ASN A 23 15.47 -10.39 9.21
C ASN A 23 15.19 -11.35 8.04
N ALA A 24 14.81 -12.58 8.34
CA ALA A 24 14.42 -13.58 7.35
C ALA A 24 12.91 -13.57 7.07
N LEU A 25 12.13 -12.68 7.69
CA LEU A 25 10.72 -12.51 7.33
C LEU A 25 10.64 -11.94 5.90
N PRO A 26 9.76 -12.49 5.05
CA PRO A 26 9.60 -11.97 3.71
C PRO A 26 9.11 -10.52 3.76
N GLN A 27 9.66 -9.70 2.88
CA GLN A 27 9.16 -8.34 2.70
C GLN A 27 7.74 -8.41 2.12
N PRO A 28 6.82 -7.52 2.55
CA PRO A 28 5.52 -7.43 1.93
C PRO A 28 5.71 -7.08 0.44
N HIS A 29 5.06 -7.83 -0.44
CA HIS A 29 5.10 -7.55 -1.87
C HIS A 29 4.49 -6.16 -2.17
N ASN A 30 5.00 -5.53 -3.23
CA ASN A 30 4.50 -4.24 -3.74
C ASN A 30 3.25 -4.40 -4.61
N ASN A 31 2.63 -5.59 -4.62
CA ASN A 31 1.35 -5.77 -5.31
C ASN A 31 0.21 -5.32 -4.41
N ARG A 32 -0.88 -4.88 -5.04
CA ARG A 32 -2.15 -4.62 -4.36
C ARG A 32 -2.51 -5.84 -3.49
N PRO A 33 -2.69 -5.67 -2.17
CA PRO A 33 -3.10 -6.76 -1.30
C PRO A 33 -4.47 -7.31 -1.73
N GLU A 34 -4.79 -8.53 -1.32
CA GLU A 34 -6.13 -9.09 -1.49
C GLU A 34 -7.11 -8.30 -0.62
N LEU A 35 -7.71 -7.28 -1.23
CA LEU A 35 -8.77 -6.48 -0.63
C LEU A 35 -10.13 -7.11 -0.95
N HIS A 36 -11.11 -6.88 -0.07
CA HIS A 36 -12.49 -7.34 -0.27
C HIS A 36 -13.13 -6.80 -1.57
N HIS A 37 -12.62 -5.68 -2.09
CA HIS A 37 -13.13 -5.05 -3.30
C HIS A 37 -12.37 -5.55 -4.53
N THR A 38 -13.07 -5.75 -5.65
CA THR A 38 -12.43 -6.07 -6.93
C THR A 38 -11.64 -4.86 -7.43
N TYR A 39 -10.44 -5.10 -7.97
CA TYR A 39 -9.66 -4.07 -8.63
C TYR A 39 -10.50 -3.41 -9.75
N THR A 40 -10.64 -2.09 -9.68
CA THR A 40 -11.32 -1.30 -10.72
C THR A 40 -10.33 -0.25 -11.22
N PRO A 41 -9.98 -0.26 -12.51
CA PRO A 41 -9.02 0.69 -13.07
C PRO A 41 -9.60 2.11 -13.06
N PRO A 42 -8.72 3.14 -12.96
CA PRO A 42 -9.12 4.54 -13.15
C PRO A 42 -9.75 4.75 -14.54
N ARG A 43 -10.75 5.62 -14.60
CA ARG A 43 -11.55 5.91 -15.81
C ARG A 43 -11.47 7.38 -16.22
N THR A 44 -11.22 8.27 -15.27
CA THR A 44 -11.10 9.71 -15.49
C THR A 44 -9.65 10.17 -15.29
N GLU A 45 -9.28 11.30 -15.90
CA GLU A 45 -7.95 11.92 -15.71
C GLU A 45 -7.64 12.14 -14.23
N LEU A 46 -8.61 12.61 -13.45
CA LEU A 46 -8.45 12.85 -12.01
C LEU A 46 -8.19 11.54 -11.24
N GLU A 47 -8.93 10.47 -11.54
CA GLU A 47 -8.67 9.15 -10.96
C GLU A 47 -7.27 8.63 -11.35
N HIS A 48 -6.84 8.85 -12.59
CA HIS A 48 -5.49 8.50 -13.05
C HIS A 48 -4.42 9.27 -12.28
N THR A 49 -4.58 10.57 -12.07
CA THR A 49 -3.66 11.38 -11.26
C THR A 49 -3.57 10.86 -9.83
N ILE A 50 -4.72 10.64 -9.17
CA ILE A 50 -4.77 10.17 -7.78
C ILE A 50 -4.11 8.79 -7.65
N THR A 51 -4.49 7.84 -8.50
CA THR A 51 -3.94 6.47 -8.47
C THR A 51 -2.43 6.43 -8.76
N THR A 52 -1.94 7.32 -9.63
CA THR A 52 -0.50 7.49 -9.90
C THR A 52 0.24 8.01 -8.66
N ILE A 53 -0.24 9.10 -8.04
CA ILE A 53 0.37 9.65 -6.83
C ILE A 53 0.39 8.60 -5.71
N TRP A 54 -0.70 7.85 -5.54
CA TRP A 54 -0.77 6.80 -4.53
C TRP A 54 0.20 5.66 -4.83
N THR A 55 0.32 5.26 -6.10
CA THR A 55 1.26 4.21 -6.54
C THR A 55 2.69 4.58 -6.17
N GLU A 56 3.09 5.83 -6.43
CA GLU A 56 4.42 6.34 -6.09
C GLU A 56 4.65 6.43 -4.57
N LEU A 57 3.68 6.94 -3.82
CA LEU A 57 3.84 7.18 -2.37
C LEU A 57 3.76 5.89 -1.54
N LEU A 58 2.92 4.94 -1.95
CA LEU A 58 2.72 3.67 -1.25
C LEU A 58 3.64 2.57 -1.78
N ASN A 59 4.30 2.80 -2.92
CA ASN A 59 5.11 1.82 -3.65
C ASN A 59 4.30 0.54 -3.95
N ILE A 60 3.07 0.71 -4.43
CA ILE A 60 2.13 -0.39 -4.75
C ILE A 60 1.66 -0.28 -6.18
N ASN A 61 1.80 -1.34 -6.95
CA ASN A 61 1.30 -1.42 -8.31
C ASN A 61 -0.21 -1.72 -8.34
N ASN A 62 -0.90 -1.21 -9.36
CA ASN A 62 -2.30 -1.50 -9.65
C ASN A 62 -3.29 -1.08 -8.55
N ILE A 63 -3.19 0.16 -8.07
CA ILE A 63 -4.18 0.73 -7.14
C ILE A 63 -5.50 0.97 -7.88
N GLY A 64 -6.59 0.41 -7.36
CA GLY A 64 -7.93 0.61 -7.88
C GLY A 64 -8.62 1.83 -7.25
N ILE A 65 -9.60 2.39 -7.95
CA ILE A 65 -10.34 3.59 -7.50
C ILE A 65 -11.17 3.38 -6.22
N HIS A 66 -11.47 2.13 -5.88
CA HIS A 66 -12.22 1.75 -4.67
C HIS A 66 -11.31 1.25 -3.54
N ASP A 67 -9.99 1.35 -3.70
CA ASP A 67 -9.06 0.90 -2.68
C ASP A 67 -8.98 1.89 -1.52
N ASN A 68 -8.92 1.35 -0.30
CA ASN A 68 -8.77 2.17 0.89
C ASN A 68 -7.28 2.47 1.12
N PHE A 69 -6.94 3.76 1.15
CA PHE A 69 -5.58 4.27 1.37
C PHE A 69 -4.87 3.63 2.57
N PHE A 70 -5.55 3.54 3.71
CA PHE A 70 -4.98 3.01 4.94
C PHE A 70 -4.85 1.49 4.92
N ALA A 71 -5.79 0.79 4.27
CA ALA A 71 -5.70 -0.65 4.05
C ALA A 71 -4.52 -1.04 3.13
N LEU A 72 -4.08 -0.12 2.27
CA LEU A 72 -2.89 -0.31 1.42
C LEU A 72 -1.57 -0.08 2.18
N GLY A 73 -1.61 0.49 3.39
CA GLY A 73 -0.44 0.87 4.17
C GLY A 73 -0.19 2.38 4.25
N GLY A 74 -1.14 3.18 3.77
CA GLY A 74 -1.13 4.63 3.97
C GLY A 74 -1.25 5.01 5.44
N HIS A 75 -0.64 6.14 5.80
CA HIS A 75 -0.71 6.73 7.14
C HIS A 75 -0.73 8.26 7.04
N SER A 76 -0.96 8.96 8.14
CA SER A 76 -1.25 10.40 8.15
C SER A 76 -0.21 11.25 7.41
N LEU A 77 1.09 10.95 7.58
CA LEU A 77 2.16 11.65 6.84
C LEU A 77 2.05 11.46 5.32
N LEU A 78 1.73 10.24 4.85
CA LEU A 78 1.53 9.99 3.42
C LEU A 78 0.25 10.65 2.90
N ALA A 79 -0.80 10.71 3.73
CA ALA A 79 -2.04 11.41 3.37
C ALA A 79 -1.77 12.91 3.15
N ILE A 80 -1.01 13.55 4.05
CA ILE A 80 -0.60 14.95 3.91
C ILE A 80 0.22 15.15 2.63
N ARG A 81 1.21 14.29 2.36
CA ARG A 81 2.01 14.35 1.12
C ARG A 81 1.16 14.18 -0.13
N THR A 82 0.16 13.30 -0.08
CA THR A 82 -0.79 13.09 -1.17
C THR A 82 -1.56 14.37 -1.45
N THR A 83 -2.12 15.02 -0.42
CA THR A 83 -2.89 16.25 -0.59
C THR A 83 -2.04 17.39 -1.17
N THR A 84 -0.81 17.56 -0.69
CA THR A 84 0.12 18.57 -1.23
C THR A 84 0.41 18.33 -2.71
N ARG A 85 0.71 17.07 -3.09
CA ARG A 85 1.03 16.74 -4.48
C ARG A 85 -0.18 16.84 -5.41
N LEU A 86 -1.38 16.56 -4.89
CA LEU A 86 -2.63 16.71 -5.63
C LEU A 86 -2.94 18.19 -5.91
N GLN A 87 -2.69 19.07 -4.95
CA GLN A 87 -2.80 20.52 -5.10
C GLN A 87 -1.83 21.05 -6.18
N GLU A 88 -0.56 20.65 -6.11
CA GLU A 88 0.45 21.02 -7.11
C GLU A 88 0.09 20.55 -8.53
N THR A 89 -0.45 19.34 -8.67
CA THR A 89 -0.75 18.75 -9.98
C THR A 89 -2.04 19.31 -10.57
N THR A 90 -3.04 19.60 -9.73
CA THR A 90 -4.38 20.03 -10.17
C THR A 90 -4.53 21.56 -10.16
N GLY A 91 -3.59 22.28 -9.55
CA GLY A 91 -3.62 23.75 -9.42
C GLY A 91 -4.67 24.27 -8.44
N MET A 92 -5.07 23.45 -7.44
CA MET A 92 -6.04 23.82 -6.40
C MET A 92 -5.37 24.39 -5.15
#